data_AF-A0A8C6QLV0-F1
#
_entry.id   AF-A0A8C6QLV0-F1
#
_cell.length_a   1.000
_cell.length_b   1.000
_cell.length_c   1.000
_cell.angle_alpha   90.00
_cell.angle_beta   90.00
_cell.angle_gamma   90.00
#
_symmetry.space_group_name_H-M   'P 1'
#
loop_
_entity.id
_entity.type
_entity.pdbx_description
1 polymer ?
#
loop_
_entity_poly.entity_id
_entity_poly.type
_entity_poly.pdbx_seq_one_letter_code
_entity_poly.pdbx_strand_id
1 'polypeptide(L)'
;MAFPALRAELDSQVLQLLGDLEELEAKRTALNARVEEGWLLLAKARYAMGAKSVGPLQYASRMEPQVCVRARGPSSLLFQRKGPVKTPESESSAAPKDPLNWFGILVPHSLRQAQASFQDGLQLAADIASLQTRITRGQSQLRGLQKKLKELDPGPA
;
A
#
# COMPACT_ATOMS: atom_id res chain seq x y z
N MET A 1 -17.62 -40.05 2.39
CA MET A 1 -17.96 -38.89 1.53
C MET A 1 -17.14 -37.62 1.83
N ALA A 2 -16.41 -37.50 2.94
CA ALA A 2 -15.65 -36.29 3.29
C ALA A 2 -14.36 -36.06 2.49
N PHE A 3 -13.75 -37.13 1.96
CA PHE A 3 -12.45 -37.05 1.29
C PHE A 3 -12.44 -36.33 -0.07
N PRO A 4 -13.43 -36.55 -0.97
CA PRO A 4 -13.55 -35.76 -2.20
C PRO A 4 -13.81 -34.26 -1.92
N ALA A 5 -14.59 -33.95 -0.89
CA ALA A 5 -14.88 -32.57 -0.50
C ALA A 5 -13.62 -31.84 -0.02
N LEU A 6 -12.77 -32.50 0.78
CA LEU A 6 -11.53 -31.93 1.29
C LEU A 6 -10.49 -31.73 0.17
N ARG A 7 -10.45 -32.61 -0.84
CA ARG A 7 -9.63 -32.42 -2.04
C ARG A 7 -10.11 -31.22 -2.88
N ALA A 8 -11.41 -31.11 -3.11
CA ALA A 8 -11.98 -29.96 -3.82
C ALA A 8 -11.72 -28.63 -3.08
N GLU A 9 -11.80 -28.64 -1.74
CA GLU A 9 -11.45 -27.47 -0.93
C GLU A 9 -9.97 -27.12 -1.09
N LEU A 10 -9.06 -28.10 -1.05
CA LEU A 10 -7.63 -27.88 -1.27
C LEU A 10 -7.35 -27.26 -2.65
N ASP A 11 -7.95 -27.82 -3.71
CA ASP A 11 -7.78 -27.32 -5.08
C ASP A 11 -8.29 -25.87 -5.20
N SER A 12 -9.45 -25.57 -4.59
CA SER A 12 -9.98 -24.20 -4.56
C SER A 12 -9.05 -23.21 -3.84
N GLN A 13 -8.43 -23.62 -2.72
CA GLN A 13 -7.48 -22.80 -1.97
C GLN A 13 -6.17 -22.59 -2.74
N VAL A 14 -5.69 -23.61 -3.48
CA VAL A 14 -4.53 -23.48 -4.36
C VAL A 14 -4.80 -22.48 -5.47
N LEU A 15 -5.94 -22.60 -6.15
CA LEU A 15 -6.33 -21.67 -7.22
C LEU A 15 -6.45 -20.24 -6.70
N GLN A 16 -7.06 -20.03 -5.53
CA GLN A 16 -7.15 -18.71 -4.90
C GLN A 16 -5.74 -18.15 -4.59
N LEU A 17 -4.84 -18.97 -4.07
CA LEU A 17 -3.47 -18.55 -3.75
C LEU A 17 -2.68 -18.17 -5.02
N LEU A 18 -2.84 -18.91 -6.12
CA LEU A 18 -2.21 -18.59 -7.39
C LEU A 18 -2.72 -17.26 -7.95
N GLY A 19 -4.03 -17.03 -7.91
CA GLY A 19 -4.61 -15.74 -8.30
C GLY A 19 -4.14 -14.57 -7.41
N ASP A 20 -4.05 -14.80 -6.10
CA ASP A 20 -3.52 -13.79 -5.16
C ASP A 20 -2.05 -13.44 -5.46
N LEU A 21 -1.24 -14.42 -5.87
CA LEU A 21 0.18 -14.23 -6.24
C LEU A 21 0.33 -13.47 -7.56
N GLU A 22 -0.51 -13.77 -8.56
CA GLU A 22 -0.55 -13.03 -9.82
C GLU A 22 -0.95 -11.57 -9.58
N GLU A 23 -1.98 -11.32 -8.76
CA GLU A 23 -2.40 -9.97 -8.38
C GLU A 23 -1.28 -9.22 -7.63
N LEU A 24 -0.53 -9.93 -6.77
CA LEU A 24 0.62 -9.38 -6.05
C LEU A 24 1.74 -8.97 -7.02
N GLU A 25 2.06 -9.79 -8.01
CA GLU A 25 3.07 -9.48 -9.01
C GLU A 25 2.68 -8.24 -9.82
N ALA A 26 1.44 -8.22 -10.33
CA ALA A 26 0.92 -7.10 -11.10
C ALA A 26 0.94 -5.78 -10.30
N LYS A 27 0.60 -5.81 -9.01
CA LYS A 27 0.67 -4.61 -8.16
C LYS A 27 2.11 -4.21 -7.86
N ARG A 28 3.06 -5.14 -7.74
CA ARG A 28 4.48 -4.83 -7.53
C ARG A 28 5.08 -4.13 -8.75
N THR A 29 4.77 -4.59 -9.96
CA THR A 29 5.24 -3.93 -11.19
C THR A 29 4.63 -2.53 -11.31
N ALA A 30 3.33 -2.37 -11.04
CA ALA A 30 2.67 -1.07 -11.00
C ALA A 30 3.26 -0.12 -9.95
N LEU A 31 3.54 -0.62 -8.74
CA LEU A 31 4.18 0.15 -7.67
C LEU A 31 5.56 0.63 -8.11
N ASN A 32 6.37 -0.26 -8.69
CA ASN A 32 7.72 0.08 -9.14
C ASN A 32 7.67 1.18 -10.21
N ALA A 33 6.78 1.07 -11.20
CA ALA A 33 6.60 2.09 -12.23
C ALA A 33 6.23 3.46 -11.64
N ARG A 34 5.31 3.52 -10.67
CA ARG A 34 4.93 4.77 -9.99
C ARG A 34 6.06 5.36 -9.15
N VAL A 35 6.83 4.52 -8.46
CA VAL A 35 7.97 4.99 -7.66
C VAL A 35 9.07 5.55 -8.56
N GLU A 36 9.40 4.86 -9.66
CA GLU A 36 10.37 5.34 -10.66
C GLU A 36 9.92 6.65 -11.31
N GLU A 37 8.67 6.74 -11.74
CA GLU A 37 8.07 7.98 -12.27
C GLU A 37 8.16 9.12 -11.25
N GLY A 38 7.82 8.85 -9.98
CA GLY A 38 7.89 9.82 -8.89
C GLY A 38 9.30 10.36 -8.66
N TRP A 39 10.30 9.48 -8.60
CA TRP A 39 11.71 9.87 -8.43
C TRP A 39 12.24 10.65 -9.62
N LEU A 40 11.91 10.24 -10.85
CA LEU A 40 12.31 10.95 -12.07
C LEU A 40 11.73 12.37 -12.10
N LEU A 41 10.45 12.52 -11.79
CA LEU A 41 9.77 13.82 -11.75
C LEU A 41 10.31 14.71 -10.62
N LEU A 42 10.62 14.12 -9.46
CA LEU A 42 11.26 14.85 -8.36
C LEU A 42 12.66 15.34 -8.75
N ALA A 43 13.44 14.52 -9.46
CA ALA A 43 14.74 14.92 -10.01
C ALA A 43 14.60 16.08 -11.00
N LYS A 44 13.60 16.02 -11.91
CA LYS A 44 13.28 17.12 -12.84
C LYS A 44 12.92 18.42 -12.09
N ALA A 45 12.13 18.32 -11.03
CA ALA A 45 11.78 19.48 -10.19
C ALA A 45 13.02 20.08 -9.50
N ARG A 46 13.89 19.24 -8.93
CA ARG A 46 15.15 19.67 -8.30
C ARG A 46 16.12 20.30 -9.28
N TYR A 47 16.16 19.81 -10.52
CA TYR A 47 16.97 20.40 -11.58
C TYR A 47 16.46 21.80 -11.97
N ALA A 48 15.15 21.93 -12.18
CA ALA A 48 14.55 23.21 -12.59
C ALA A 48 14.58 24.29 -11.48
N MET A 49 14.32 23.91 -10.23
CA MET A 49 14.24 24.85 -9.10
C MET A 49 15.57 25.07 -8.38
N GLY A 50 16.57 24.22 -8.64
CA GLY A 50 17.80 24.16 -7.88
C GLY A 50 17.73 23.24 -6.66
N ALA A 51 18.86 22.60 -6.34
CA ALA A 51 18.95 21.54 -5.34
C ALA A 51 18.59 21.96 -3.90
N LYS A 52 18.69 23.27 -3.59
CA LYS A 52 18.38 23.85 -2.26
C LYS A 52 16.90 24.21 -2.09
N SER A 53 16.16 24.28 -3.19
CA SER A 53 14.77 24.75 -3.24
C SER A 53 13.75 23.63 -3.08
N VAL A 54 14.15 22.37 -3.32
CA VAL A 54 13.31 21.19 -3.08
C VAL A 54 14.07 20.25 -2.17
N GLY A 55 13.91 20.42 -0.86
CA GLY A 55 14.62 19.62 0.14
C GLY A 55 14.19 19.92 1.58
N PRO A 56 14.81 19.27 2.57
CA PRO A 56 14.37 19.33 3.97
C PRO A 56 14.37 20.73 4.58
N LEU A 57 15.23 21.63 4.07
CA LEU A 57 15.31 23.01 4.53
C LEU A 57 14.02 23.81 4.28
N GLN A 58 13.17 23.37 3.36
CA GLN A 58 11.92 24.04 3.01
C GLN A 58 10.72 23.52 3.80
N TYR A 59 10.87 22.43 4.55
CA TYR A 59 9.74 21.84 5.28
C TYR A 59 9.21 22.82 6.34
N ALA A 60 7.89 22.83 6.54
CA ALA A 60 7.30 23.63 7.61
C ALA A 60 7.74 23.12 8.99
N SER A 61 7.82 24.03 9.97
CA SER A 61 8.13 23.69 11.37
C SER A 61 7.15 22.66 11.97
N ARG A 62 5.94 22.57 11.40
CA ARG A 62 4.94 21.55 11.75
C ARG A 62 4.54 20.78 10.48
N MET A 63 5.05 19.57 10.36
CA MET A 63 4.70 18.62 9.30
C MET A 63 3.67 17.62 9.83
N GLU A 64 2.44 17.69 9.31
CA GLU A 64 1.37 16.75 9.69
C GLU A 64 1.12 15.71 8.59
N PRO A 65 0.90 14.43 8.95
CA PRO A 65 0.58 13.40 7.97
C PRO A 65 -0.81 13.66 7.39
N GLN A 66 -0.89 13.81 6.07
CA GLN A 66 -2.15 13.98 5.34
C GLN A 66 -2.91 12.66 5.14
N VAL A 67 -2.17 11.55 5.15
CA VAL A 67 -2.70 10.22 4.87
C VAL A 67 -2.34 9.29 6.01
N CYS A 68 -3.32 8.51 6.49
CA CYS A 68 -3.11 7.48 7.51
C CYS A 68 -3.61 6.13 6.99
N VAL A 69 -2.83 5.08 7.24
CA VAL A 69 -3.23 3.70 6.98
C VAL A 69 -3.81 3.13 8.26
N ARG A 70 -5.04 2.62 8.20
CA ARG A 70 -5.66 1.92 9.33
C ARG A 70 -5.85 0.45 8.98
N ALA A 71 -5.42 -0.43 9.88
CA ALA A 71 -5.77 -1.84 9.81
C ALA A 71 -7.21 -2.03 10.31
N ARG A 72 -8.12 -2.42 9.42
CA ARG A 72 -9.47 -2.82 9.78
C ARG A 72 -9.51 -4.35 9.81
N GLY A 73 -9.04 -4.92 10.91
CA GLY A 73 -9.00 -6.38 11.11
C GLY A 73 -7.98 -7.13 10.22
N PRO A 74 -7.97 -8.48 10.27
CA PRO A 74 -6.89 -9.32 9.74
C PRO A 74 -6.83 -9.41 8.19
N SER A 75 -7.56 -8.58 7.45
CA SER A 75 -7.70 -8.77 5.99
C SER A 75 -7.81 -7.51 5.15
N SER A 76 -7.85 -6.32 5.75
CA SER A 76 -7.91 -5.08 4.97
C SER A 76 -7.19 -3.93 5.66
N LEU A 77 -6.17 -3.39 5.00
CA LEU A 77 -5.68 -2.05 5.26
C LEU A 77 -6.53 -1.09 4.42
N LEU A 78 -7.23 -0.15 5.07
CA LEU A 78 -7.94 0.90 4.36
C LEU A 78 -7.10 2.16 4.38
N PHE A 79 -6.93 2.75 3.20
CA PHE A 79 -6.48 4.12 3.09
C PHE A 79 -7.61 5.05 3.49
N GLN A 80 -7.38 5.83 4.54
CA GLN A 80 -8.24 6.94 4.86
C GLN A 80 -7.41 8.21 4.72
N ARG A 81 -7.76 9.04 3.70
CA ARG A 81 -7.37 10.44 3.74
C ARG A 81 -7.93 11.00 5.04
N LYS A 82 -7.07 11.59 5.86
CA LYS A 82 -7.50 12.19 7.12
C LYS A 82 -8.32 13.43 6.75
N GLY A 83 -9.65 13.26 6.58
CA GLY A 83 -10.58 14.38 6.69
C GLY A 83 -10.39 15.02 8.07
N PRO A 84 -10.58 16.34 8.20
CA PRO A 84 -10.19 17.07 9.40
C PRO A 84 -10.87 16.42 10.61
N VAL A 85 -10.05 15.87 11.50
CA VAL A 85 -10.52 15.35 12.79
C VAL A 85 -11.02 16.56 13.57
N LYS A 86 -12.35 16.71 13.67
CA LYS A 86 -12.97 17.65 14.60
C LYS A 86 -12.74 17.13 16.03
N THR A 87 -11.64 17.54 16.63
CA THR A 87 -11.55 17.69 18.09
C THR A 87 -11.63 19.19 18.36
N PRO A 88 -12.57 19.67 19.20
CA PRO A 88 -12.70 21.08 19.48
C PRO A 88 -11.62 21.45 20.50
N GLU A 89 -10.71 22.36 20.16
CA GLU A 89 -10.18 23.38 21.08
C GLU A 89 -9.13 24.29 20.43
N SER A 90 -9.49 25.58 20.44
CA SER A 90 -8.71 26.82 20.46
C SER A 90 -7.78 27.21 19.29
N GLU A 91 -8.05 28.41 18.79
CA GLU A 91 -7.57 29.05 17.57
C GLU A 91 -6.09 29.47 17.61
N SER A 92 -5.32 29.15 16.56
CA SER A 92 -4.65 30.16 15.72
C SER A 92 -3.88 29.52 14.54
N SER A 93 -4.28 29.94 13.34
CA SER A 93 -3.61 29.85 12.04
C SER A 93 -3.55 28.50 11.29
N ALA A 94 -4.52 28.41 10.37
CA ALA A 94 -4.48 27.79 9.05
C ALA A 94 -4.56 26.26 8.94
N ALA A 95 -5.56 25.85 8.17
CA ALA A 95 -5.82 24.50 7.65
C ALA A 95 -4.55 23.80 7.13
N PRO A 96 -4.56 22.46 6.96
CA PRO A 96 -3.42 21.72 6.41
C PRO A 96 -3.11 22.25 5.01
N LYS A 97 -2.15 23.18 4.90
CA LYS A 97 -1.70 23.72 3.62
C LYS A 97 -1.09 22.56 2.85
N ASP A 98 -1.44 22.45 1.56
CA ASP A 98 -0.80 21.49 0.65
C ASP A 98 0.73 21.56 0.82
N PRO A 99 1.42 20.45 1.17
CA PRO A 99 2.85 20.43 1.43
C PRO A 99 3.67 20.88 0.21
N LEU A 100 3.08 20.87 -0.99
CA LEU A 100 3.70 21.49 -2.16
C LEU A 100 4.01 22.98 -1.95
N ASN A 101 3.19 23.70 -1.19
CA ASN A 101 3.37 25.13 -0.96
C ASN A 101 4.60 25.45 -0.10
N TRP A 102 5.21 24.44 0.53
CA TRP A 102 6.49 24.60 1.23
C TRP A 102 7.63 24.95 0.27
N PHE A 103 7.50 24.60 -1.01
CA PHE A 103 8.53 24.82 -2.03
C PHE A 103 8.30 26.10 -2.85
N GLY A 104 7.57 27.07 -2.28
CA GLY A 104 7.30 28.38 -2.86
C GLY A 104 5.93 28.50 -3.54
N ILE A 105 5.64 29.70 -4.06
CA ILE A 105 4.34 30.04 -4.68
C ILE A 105 4.20 29.39 -6.06
N LEU A 106 5.32 29.22 -6.78
CA LEU A 106 5.35 28.67 -8.13
C LEU A 106 5.90 27.24 -8.14
N VAL A 107 5.07 26.29 -7.74
CA VAL A 107 5.45 24.87 -7.72
C VAL A 107 5.55 24.33 -9.17
N PRO A 108 6.67 23.71 -9.58
CA PRO A 108 6.77 23.11 -10.92
C PRO A 108 5.74 22.00 -11.13
N HIS A 109 5.24 21.87 -12.35
CA HIS A 109 4.32 20.79 -12.71
C HIS A 109 4.90 19.40 -12.38
N SER A 110 6.19 19.21 -12.62
CA SER A 110 6.91 17.97 -12.27
C SER A 110 6.86 17.65 -10.77
N LEU A 111 6.89 18.64 -9.88
CA LEU A 111 6.80 18.39 -8.44
C LEU A 111 5.40 17.93 -8.02
N ARG A 112 4.36 18.50 -8.65
CA ARG A 112 2.96 18.08 -8.44
C ARG A 112 2.74 16.65 -8.94
N GLN A 113 3.26 16.34 -10.13
CA GLN A 113 3.18 14.99 -10.68
C GLN A 113 3.98 13.98 -9.84
N ALA A 114 5.15 14.38 -9.31
CA ALA A 114 5.92 13.52 -8.40
C ALA A 114 5.10 13.18 -7.15
N GLN A 115 4.46 14.17 -6.53
CA GLN A 115 3.56 13.95 -5.39
C GLN A 115 2.40 13.01 -5.75
N ALA A 116 1.75 13.21 -6.89
CA ALA A 116 0.68 12.33 -7.36
C ALA A 116 1.16 10.89 -7.55
N SER A 117 2.31 10.69 -8.21
CA SER A 117 2.90 9.36 -8.42
C SER A 117 3.25 8.66 -7.11
N PHE A 118 3.78 9.40 -6.12
CA PHE A 118 4.03 8.85 -4.79
C PHE A 118 2.75 8.57 -4.00
N GLN A 119 1.68 9.35 -4.18
CA GLN A 119 0.38 9.05 -3.57
C GLN A 119 -0.22 7.75 -4.12
N ASP A 120 -0.17 7.57 -5.45
CA ASP A 120 -0.62 6.33 -6.10
C ASP A 120 0.25 5.14 -5.68
N GLY A 121 1.57 5.32 -5.63
CA GLY A 121 2.50 4.30 -5.13
C GLY A 121 2.21 3.93 -3.67
N LEU A 122 1.90 4.92 -2.82
CA LEU A 122 1.54 4.68 -1.44
C LEU A 122 0.24 3.87 -1.33
N GLN A 123 -0.77 4.14 -2.17
CA GLN A 123 -2.00 3.34 -2.27
C GLN A 123 -1.70 1.88 -2.65
N LEU A 124 -0.92 1.68 -3.73
CA LEU A 124 -0.51 0.35 -4.18
C LEU A 124 0.26 -0.42 -3.10
N ALA A 125 1.09 0.25 -2.30
CA ALA A 125 1.83 -0.37 -1.21
C ALA A 125 0.91 -0.94 -0.11
N ALA A 126 -0.16 -0.27 0.28
CA ALA A 126 -1.08 -0.86 1.27
C ALA A 126 -1.96 -1.96 0.67
N ASP A 127 -2.31 -1.87 -0.61
CA ASP A 127 -3.00 -2.95 -1.31
C ASP A 127 -2.10 -4.20 -1.37
N ILE A 128 -0.81 -4.03 -1.68
CA ILE A 128 0.20 -5.10 -1.63
C ILE A 128 0.31 -5.68 -0.22
N ALA A 129 0.39 -4.86 0.83
CA ALA A 129 0.47 -5.36 2.20
C ALA A 129 -0.79 -6.14 2.61
N SER A 130 -1.97 -5.71 2.13
CA SER A 130 -3.22 -6.45 2.33
C SER A 130 -3.21 -7.80 1.59
N LEU A 131 -2.72 -7.83 0.34
CA LEU A 131 -2.53 -9.07 -0.43
C LEU A 131 -1.54 -10.01 0.24
N GLN A 132 -0.41 -9.50 0.71
CA GLN A 132 0.59 -10.29 1.43
C GLN A 132 -0.02 -10.94 2.69
N THR A 133 -0.85 -10.19 3.43
CA THR A 133 -1.59 -10.73 4.57
C THR A 133 -2.54 -11.86 4.16
N ARG A 134 -3.28 -11.69 3.04
CA ARG A 134 -4.19 -12.71 2.49
C ARG A 134 -3.42 -13.97 2.06
N ILE A 135 -2.30 -13.82 1.35
CA ILE A 135 -1.42 -14.89 0.92
C ILE A 135 -0.85 -15.68 2.10
N THR A 136 -0.31 -14.99 3.11
CA THR A 136 0.24 -15.65 4.30
C THR A 136 -0.82 -16.47 5.04
N ARG A 137 -2.05 -15.95 5.12
CA ARG A 137 -3.19 -16.69 5.66
C ARG A 137 -3.54 -17.90 4.79
N GLY A 138 -3.69 -17.73 3.48
CA GLY A 138 -4.01 -18.80 2.54
C GLY A 138 -2.99 -19.95 2.58
N GLN A 139 -1.69 -19.62 2.61
CA GLN A 139 -0.62 -20.61 2.78
C GLN A 139 -0.75 -21.40 4.09
N SER A 140 -1.19 -20.75 5.16
CA SER A 140 -1.37 -21.41 6.47
C SER A 140 -2.60 -22.32 6.47
N GLN A 141 -3.69 -21.92 5.82
CA GLN A 141 -4.89 -22.74 5.63
C GLN A 141 -4.60 -23.97 4.78
N LEU A 142 -3.90 -23.79 3.66
CA LEU A 142 -3.48 -24.86 2.76
C LEU A 142 -2.61 -25.90 3.49
N ARG A 143 -1.60 -25.45 4.25
CA ARG A 143 -0.80 -26.35 5.11
C ARG A 143 -1.65 -27.13 6.12
N GLY A 144 -2.68 -26.50 6.70
CA GLY A 144 -3.61 -27.16 7.60
C GLY A 144 -4.44 -28.25 6.92
N LEU A 145 -5.00 -27.95 5.74
CA LEU A 145 -5.77 -28.91 4.95
C LEU A 145 -4.92 -30.10 4.48
N GLN A 146 -3.67 -29.84 4.04
CA GLN A 146 -2.73 -30.90 3.66
C GLN A 146 -2.42 -31.86 4.81
N LYS A 147 -2.28 -31.36 6.04
CA LYS A 147 -2.08 -32.21 7.22
C LYS A 147 -3.29 -33.10 7.49
N LYS A 148 -4.49 -32.53 7.48
CA LYS A 148 -5.75 -33.27 7.65
C LYS A 148 -5.93 -34.34 6.57
N LEU A 149 -5.56 -34.04 5.33
CA LEU A 149 -5.62 -35.01 4.23
C LEU A 149 -4.67 -36.20 4.47
N LYS A 150 -3.45 -35.94 4.95
CA LYS A 150 -2.47 -37.00 5.29
C LYS A 150 -2.91 -37.88 6.46
N GLU A 151 -3.59 -37.31 7.46
CA GLU A 151 -4.13 -38.07 8.60
C GLU A 151 -5.29 -39.00 8.20
N LEU A 152 -6.05 -38.64 7.16
CA LEU A 152 -7.18 -39.41 6.65
C LEU A 152 -6.80 -40.46 5.60
N ASP A 153 -5.58 -40.40 5.08
CA ASP A 153 -5.01 -41.35 4.12
C ASP A 153 -3.74 -41.98 4.74
N PRO A 154 -3.87 -42.80 5.80
CA PRO A 154 -2.77 -43.67 6.19
C PRO A 154 -2.61 -44.66 5.03
N GLY A 155 -1.63 -44.39 4.16
CA GLY A 155 -1.39 -45.21 2.97
C GLY A 155 -1.30 -46.71 3.30
N PRO A 156 -1.49 -47.60 2.32
CA PRO A 156 -1.51 -49.04 2.55
C PRO A 156 -0.18 -49.45 3.20
N ALA A 157 -0.28 -49.97 4.42
CA ALA A 157 0.82 -50.61 5.13
C ALA A 157 1.30 -51.86 4.39
#